data_AF-K0R908-F1
#
_entry.id   AF-K0R908-F1
#
_cell.length_a   1.000
_cell.length_b   1.000
_cell.length_c   1.000
_cell.angle_alpha   90.00
_cell.angle_beta   90.00
_cell.angle_gamma   90.00
#
_symmetry.space_group_name_H-M   'P 1'
#
loop_
_entity.id
_entity.type
_entity.pdbx_description
1 polymer ?
#
loop_
_entity_poly.entity_id
_entity_poly.type
_entity_poly.pdbx_seq_one_letter_code
_entity_poly.pdbx_strand_id
1 'polypeptide(L)'
;MGIHRIAVALALAVASPAAEAFTVQSHPSSRASADTLLHASSRDELLDTRRAFIDASVGSLSAVVFSPLVASAASDEEGVSKKPKLRPMRDCLYNVLRVREATEQESRLISTGKFKDSARQNVKLAVKFIINNYNLSDSIIAGSSYLKGNDRVDASGVGQSAVQSLLTIVEYFDAAGVENIKVDSLAGKEKIVIEGLKSVRRDLDEFLDYFPKDDVDAVKARILSENELNYREFDTSLGQIINPNPADKA
;
A
#
# COMPACT_ATOMS: atom_id res chain seq x y z
N MET A 1 -26.90 -5.40 25.03
CA MET A 1 -25.78 -4.64 24.44
C MET A 1 -25.09 -5.54 23.43
N GLY A 2 -25.45 -5.42 22.16
CA GLY A 2 -24.95 -6.28 21.08
C GLY A 2 -23.66 -5.72 20.48
N ILE A 3 -22.56 -6.43 20.63
CA ILE A 3 -21.27 -6.09 20.02
C ILE A 3 -21.31 -6.61 18.59
N HIS A 4 -21.49 -5.72 17.62
CA HIS A 4 -21.30 -6.04 16.21
C HIS A 4 -19.82 -6.36 15.97
N ARG A 5 -19.50 -7.67 15.89
CA ARG A 5 -18.22 -8.18 15.44
C ARG A 5 -18.08 -7.88 13.94
N ILE A 6 -17.33 -6.84 13.59
CA ILE A 6 -16.84 -6.65 12.23
C ILE A 6 -15.65 -7.60 12.09
N ALA A 7 -15.90 -8.77 11.50
CA ALA A 7 -14.85 -9.64 11.02
C ALA A 7 -14.15 -8.92 9.87
N VAL A 8 -12.97 -8.37 10.13
CA VAL A 8 -12.04 -7.96 9.08
C VAL A 8 -11.48 -9.26 8.51
N ALA A 9 -12.17 -9.81 7.52
CA ALA A 9 -11.66 -10.88 6.70
C ALA A 9 -10.43 -10.36 5.95
N LEU A 10 -9.26 -10.59 6.52
CA LEU A 10 -8.01 -10.58 5.76
C LEU A 10 -8.21 -11.61 4.65
N ALA A 11 -8.25 -11.15 3.40
CA ALA A 11 -8.43 -12.00 2.24
C ALA A 11 -7.24 -12.96 2.13
N LEU A 12 -7.36 -14.12 2.79
CA LEU A 12 -6.56 -15.30 2.49
C LEU A 12 -6.98 -15.74 1.09
N ALA A 13 -6.20 -15.37 0.08
CA ALA A 13 -6.34 -15.94 -1.25
C ALA A 13 -5.94 -17.42 -1.18
N VAL A 14 -6.91 -18.29 -0.93
CA VAL A 14 -6.77 -19.74 -1.11
C VAL A 14 -6.79 -20.02 -2.61
N ALA A 15 -5.61 -20.06 -3.22
CA ALA A 15 -5.46 -20.55 -4.59
C ALA A 15 -5.51 -22.08 -4.57
N SER A 16 -6.66 -22.65 -4.92
CA SER A 16 -6.83 -24.08 -5.16
C SER A 16 -6.26 -24.42 -6.54
N PRO A 17 -5.26 -25.32 -6.68
CA PRO A 17 -4.80 -25.73 -8.00
C PRO A 17 -5.76 -26.78 -8.57
N ALA A 18 -6.54 -26.41 -9.58
CA ALA A 18 -7.13 -27.37 -10.51
C ALA A 18 -6.02 -27.92 -11.39
N ALA A 19 -5.75 -29.22 -11.28
CA ALA A 19 -4.81 -29.93 -12.11
C ALA A 19 -5.45 -30.21 -13.47
N GLU A 20 -5.00 -29.51 -14.52
CA GLU A 20 -5.17 -29.97 -15.90
C GLU A 20 -3.81 -30.39 -16.46
N ALA A 21 -3.72 -31.68 -16.78
CA ALA A 21 -2.55 -32.31 -17.38
C ALA A 21 -2.39 -31.83 -18.83
N PHE A 22 -1.37 -31.02 -19.09
CA PHE A 22 -0.97 -30.67 -20.46
C PHE A 22 0.19 -31.57 -20.90
N THR A 23 -0.10 -32.43 -21.88
CA THR A 23 0.84 -33.34 -22.52
C THR A 23 1.85 -32.55 -23.36
N VAL A 24 3.14 -32.63 -22.99
CA VAL A 24 4.25 -32.04 -23.76
C VAL A 24 4.58 -32.97 -24.94
N GLN A 25 4.38 -32.47 -26.16
CA GLN A 25 4.80 -33.13 -27.40
C GLN A 25 6.20 -32.63 -27.77
N SER A 26 7.20 -33.49 -27.64
CA SER A 26 8.60 -33.23 -27.98
C SER A 26 8.83 -33.30 -29.49
N HIS A 27 9.35 -32.23 -30.09
CA HIS A 27 9.99 -32.26 -31.41
C HIS A 27 11.51 -32.04 -31.30
N PRO A 28 12.35 -32.90 -31.91
CA PRO A 28 13.78 -32.68 -32.00
C PRO A 28 14.13 -31.90 -33.28
N SER A 29 15.00 -30.91 -33.19
CA SER A 29 15.69 -30.33 -34.35
C SER A 29 17.06 -29.75 -33.97
N SER A 30 18.07 -30.61 -34.17
CA SER A 30 19.34 -30.37 -34.86
C SER A 30 19.98 -28.97 -34.86
N ARG A 31 21.17 -28.90 -34.23
CA ARG A 31 22.47 -28.30 -34.64
C ARG A 31 22.49 -26.99 -35.47
N ALA A 32 23.23 -26.00 -34.95
CA ALA A 32 24.49 -25.54 -35.58
C ALA A 32 25.32 -24.71 -34.58
N SER A 33 26.62 -25.00 -34.52
CA SER A 33 27.65 -24.22 -33.82
C SER A 33 28.07 -23.00 -34.64
N ALA A 34 28.41 -21.91 -33.97
CA ALA A 34 29.46 -20.99 -34.41
C ALA A 34 30.03 -20.24 -33.20
N ASP A 35 31.33 -20.43 -32.99
CA ASP A 35 32.20 -19.64 -32.11
C ASP A 35 32.16 -18.16 -32.47
N THR A 36 32.18 -17.26 -31.48
CA THR A 36 32.87 -15.97 -31.60
C THR A 36 33.32 -15.45 -30.23
N LEU A 37 34.57 -15.00 -30.23
CA LEU A 37 35.45 -14.56 -29.14
C LEU A 37 35.00 -13.32 -28.35
N LEU A 38 35.33 -13.38 -27.05
CA LEU A 38 35.86 -12.33 -26.16
C LEU A 38 35.68 -10.85 -26.58
N HIS A 39 34.92 -10.10 -25.77
CA HIS A 39 35.34 -8.75 -25.41
C HIS A 39 34.92 -8.39 -23.97
N ALA A 40 35.92 -8.25 -23.11
CA ALA A 40 35.80 -7.63 -21.80
C ALA A 40 36.08 -6.14 -21.96
N SER A 41 35.13 -5.27 -21.58
CA SER A 41 35.45 -3.93 -21.06
C SER A 41 34.20 -3.27 -20.49
N SER A 42 34.45 -2.53 -19.40
CA SER A 42 33.67 -1.39 -18.91
C SER A 42 32.45 -1.67 -18.04
N ARG A 43 32.77 -1.82 -16.74
CA ARG A 43 32.00 -1.27 -15.62
C ARG A 43 31.88 0.25 -15.75
N ASP A 44 30.91 0.77 -14.99
CA ASP A 44 30.59 2.17 -14.70
C ASP A 44 29.72 2.86 -15.76
N GLU A 45 28.40 2.91 -15.49
CA GLU A 45 27.42 3.93 -15.90
C GLU A 45 26.02 3.50 -15.42
N LEU A 46 25.84 3.32 -14.09
CA LEU A 46 24.50 3.08 -13.52
C LEU A 46 24.38 3.67 -12.11
N LEU A 47 24.84 4.91 -11.95
CA LEU A 47 24.72 5.67 -10.71
C LEU A 47 24.17 7.10 -10.86
N ASP A 48 23.65 7.50 -12.03
CA ASP A 48 23.20 8.90 -12.23
C ASP A 48 21.68 9.12 -12.45
N THR A 49 20.83 8.11 -12.27
CA THR A 49 19.36 8.30 -12.37
C THR A 49 18.70 8.60 -11.01
N ARG A 50 19.46 8.74 -9.92
CA ARG A 50 18.91 8.92 -8.55
C ARG A 50 18.82 10.38 -8.09
N ARG A 51 19.15 11.35 -8.94
CA ARG A 51 19.10 12.80 -8.61
C ARG A 51 18.10 13.63 -9.42
N ALA A 52 17.23 13.00 -10.21
CA ALA A 52 16.23 13.72 -11.01
C ALA A 52 14.81 13.79 -10.37
N PHE A 53 14.61 13.26 -9.16
CA PHE A 53 13.27 13.17 -8.55
C PHE A 53 12.96 14.23 -7.48
N ILE A 54 13.90 15.16 -7.18
CA ILE A 54 13.72 16.18 -6.13
C ILE A 54 13.85 17.63 -6.65
N ASP A 55 13.94 17.87 -7.96
CA ASP A 55 14.09 19.25 -8.46
C ASP A 55 13.30 19.54 -9.75
N ALA A 56 11.98 19.51 -9.62
CA ALA A 56 11.08 20.13 -10.60
C ALA A 56 9.95 20.86 -9.87
N SER A 57 10.35 21.94 -9.19
CA SER A 57 9.45 23.07 -8.95
C SER A 57 9.88 24.21 -9.88
N VAL A 58 8.94 25.11 -10.16
CA VAL A 58 9.06 26.37 -10.93
C VAL A 58 8.63 26.29 -12.39
N GLY A 59 7.39 26.74 -12.65
CA GLY A 59 7.09 27.49 -13.88
C GLY A 59 5.89 27.03 -14.73
N SER A 60 4.66 27.24 -14.25
CA SER A 60 3.61 27.88 -15.08
C SER A 60 2.34 28.13 -14.28
N LEU A 61 2.07 29.41 -14.03
CA LEU A 61 0.79 29.93 -13.58
C LEU A 61 -0.16 29.98 -14.79
N SER A 62 -0.95 28.93 -15.00
CA SER A 62 -2.17 29.04 -15.81
C SER A 62 -3.36 29.26 -14.88
N ALA A 63 -3.80 30.51 -14.80
CA ALA A 63 -5.04 30.89 -14.14
C ALA A 63 -6.23 30.32 -14.94
N VAL A 64 -6.75 29.17 -14.51
CA VAL A 64 -8.05 28.69 -14.97
C VAL A 64 -9.11 29.44 -14.19
N VAL A 65 -9.71 30.44 -14.85
CA VAL A 65 -10.83 31.22 -14.33
C VAL A 65 -12.06 30.31 -14.33
N PHE A 66 -12.33 29.63 -13.22
CA PHE A 66 -13.60 28.95 -13.01
C PHE A 66 -14.63 30.01 -12.59
N SER A 67 -15.52 30.37 -13.52
CA SER A 67 -16.71 31.16 -13.24
C SER A 67 -17.57 30.45 -12.19
N PRO A 68 -17.89 31.07 -11.04
CA PRO A 68 -18.84 30.49 -10.11
C PRO A 68 -20.24 30.58 -10.71
N LEU A 69 -20.81 29.41 -11.03
CA LEU A 69 -22.23 29.29 -11.33
C LEU A 69 -22.99 29.60 -10.04
N VAL A 70 -23.57 30.80 -9.96
CA VAL A 70 -24.48 31.20 -8.88
C VAL A 70 -25.77 30.42 -9.06
N ALA A 71 -25.85 29.25 -8.42
CA ALA A 71 -27.11 28.55 -8.20
C ALA A 71 -27.82 29.19 -7.00
N SER A 72 -28.72 30.12 -7.30
CA SER A 72 -29.75 30.56 -6.36
C SER A 72 -30.81 29.47 -6.29
N ALA A 73 -30.88 28.76 -5.17
CA ALA A 73 -32.02 27.93 -4.80
C ALA A 73 -32.46 28.35 -3.40
N ALA A 74 -33.46 29.23 -3.39
CA ALA A 74 -34.24 29.57 -2.21
C ALA A 74 -35.18 28.40 -1.90
N SER A 75 -35.02 27.84 -0.71
CA SER A 75 -36.10 27.17 0.01
C SER A 75 -35.69 27.03 1.47
N ASP A 76 -36.31 27.86 2.30
CA ASP A 76 -36.29 27.80 3.76
C ASP A 76 -36.78 26.44 4.24
N GLU A 77 -35.85 25.59 4.63
CA GLU A 77 -36.09 24.47 5.54
C GLU A 77 -35.12 24.69 6.70
N GLU A 78 -35.65 24.96 7.89
CA GLU A 78 -34.91 25.01 9.17
C GLU A 78 -34.35 23.61 9.49
N GLY A 79 -33.37 23.17 8.71
CA GLY A 79 -32.63 21.94 8.91
C GLY A 79 -31.64 22.16 10.04
N VAL A 80 -31.94 21.60 11.22
CA VAL A 80 -31.01 21.45 12.34
C VAL A 80 -29.65 21.03 11.80
N SER A 81 -28.71 21.98 11.74
CA SER A 81 -27.36 21.79 11.21
C SER A 81 -26.60 20.82 12.13
N LYS A 82 -26.82 19.53 11.93
CA LYS A 82 -26.07 18.48 12.61
C LYS A 82 -24.65 18.55 12.07
N LYS A 83 -23.76 19.20 12.82
CA LYS A 83 -22.32 19.18 12.53
C LYS A 83 -21.91 17.74 12.21
N PRO A 84 -21.21 17.49 11.08
CA PRO A 84 -20.81 16.15 10.72
C PRO A 84 -20.01 15.54 11.87
N LYS A 85 -20.42 14.34 12.31
CA LYS A 85 -19.81 13.66 13.45
C LYS A 85 -18.41 13.22 13.04
N LEU A 86 -17.40 13.83 13.65
CA LEU A 86 -15.99 13.45 13.42
C LEU A 86 -15.77 12.00 13.83
N ARG A 87 -14.99 11.27 13.02
CA ARG A 87 -14.53 9.92 13.36
C ARG A 87 -13.63 10.00 14.60
N PRO A 88 -13.77 9.12 15.60
CA PRO A 88 -12.91 9.11 16.77
C PRO A 88 -11.42 9.03 16.40
N MET A 89 -10.59 9.86 17.03
CA MET A 89 -9.14 9.93 16.77
C MET A 89 -8.46 8.55 16.81
N ARG A 90 -8.78 7.73 17.83
CA ARG A 90 -8.21 6.38 17.97
C ARG A 90 -8.56 5.45 16.82
N ASP A 91 -9.72 5.60 16.18
CA ASP A 91 -10.09 4.80 15.02
C ASP A 91 -9.28 5.23 13.78
N CYS A 92 -8.99 6.54 13.66
CA CYS A 92 -8.09 7.05 12.62
C CYS A 92 -6.67 6.49 12.79
N LEU A 93 -6.13 6.56 14.01
CA LEU A 93 -4.80 6.02 14.34
C LEU A 93 -4.73 4.51 14.12
N TYR A 94 -5.81 3.78 14.44
CA TYR A 94 -5.93 2.35 14.19
C TYR A 94 -5.79 2.01 12.70
N ASN A 95 -6.51 2.72 11.84
CA ASN A 95 -6.42 2.54 10.39
C ASN A 95 -5.01 2.84 9.86
N VAL A 96 -4.39 3.93 10.32
CA VAL A 96 -3.02 4.31 9.92
C VAL A 96 -2.02 3.23 10.34
N LEU A 97 -2.08 2.76 11.58
CA LEU A 97 -1.19 1.70 12.07
C LEU A 97 -1.40 0.36 11.35
N ARG A 98 -2.65 0.03 10.97
CA ARG A 98 -2.94 -1.15 10.15
C ARG A 98 -2.38 -1.05 8.73
N VAL A 99 -2.40 0.13 8.11
CA VAL A 99 -1.69 0.37 6.84
C VAL A 99 -0.18 0.18 7.02
N ARG A 100 0.38 0.78 8.07
CA ARG A 100 1.82 0.66 8.38
C ARG A 100 2.24 -0.81 8.56
N GLU A 101 1.43 -1.62 9.24
CA GLU A 101 1.62 -3.07 9.34
C GLU A 101 1.50 -3.77 7.97
N ALA A 102 0.42 -3.51 7.23
CA ALA A 102 0.13 -4.17 5.96
C ALA A 102 1.22 -3.91 4.91
N THR A 103 1.81 -2.71 4.88
CA THR A 103 2.93 -2.41 3.98
C THR A 103 4.21 -3.16 4.35
N GLU A 104 4.46 -3.40 5.64
CA GLU A 104 5.60 -4.19 6.11
C GLU A 104 5.42 -5.67 5.72
N GLN A 105 4.22 -6.18 5.98
CA GLN A 105 3.75 -7.48 5.54
C GLN A 105 3.95 -7.67 4.03
N GLU A 106 3.48 -6.74 3.20
CA GLU A 106 3.65 -6.78 1.75
C GLU A 106 5.14 -6.73 1.34
N SER A 107 5.94 -5.90 2.00
CA SER A 107 7.39 -5.82 1.73
C SER A 107 8.09 -7.17 1.98
N ARG A 108 7.72 -7.89 3.05
CA ARG A 108 8.24 -9.22 3.36
C ARG A 108 7.80 -10.26 2.34
N LEU A 109 6.54 -10.20 1.91
CA LEU A 109 6.02 -11.10 0.88
C LEU A 109 6.75 -10.93 -0.45
N ILE A 110 6.95 -9.69 -0.89
CA ILE A 110 7.72 -9.36 -2.09
C ILE A 110 9.18 -9.82 -1.91
N SER A 111 9.81 -9.59 -0.76
CA SER A 111 11.22 -9.91 -0.57
C SER A 111 11.52 -11.42 -0.48
N THR A 112 10.66 -12.18 0.18
CA THR A 112 10.92 -13.60 0.47
C THR A 112 10.59 -14.54 -0.68
N GLY A 113 9.73 -14.12 -1.61
CA GLY A 113 9.32 -14.97 -2.73
C GLY A 113 8.53 -16.21 -2.34
N LYS A 114 8.02 -16.25 -1.10
CA LYS A 114 7.18 -17.35 -0.60
C LYS A 114 5.85 -17.49 -1.36
N PHE A 115 5.42 -16.46 -2.10
CA PHE A 115 4.35 -16.58 -3.08
C PHE A 115 4.90 -17.04 -4.43
N LYS A 116 4.50 -18.25 -4.85
CA LYS A 116 4.58 -18.70 -6.25
C LYS A 116 4.03 -17.59 -7.15
N ASP A 117 4.68 -17.40 -8.29
CA ASP A 117 4.57 -16.22 -9.16
C ASP A 117 3.13 -15.72 -9.40
N SER A 118 2.12 -16.60 -9.40
CA SER A 118 0.69 -16.28 -9.57
C SER A 118 0.08 -15.38 -8.48
N ALA A 119 0.55 -15.44 -7.23
CA ALA A 119 0.01 -14.62 -6.14
C ALA A 119 0.82 -13.32 -5.93
N ARG A 120 2.11 -13.33 -6.28
CA ARG A 120 2.95 -12.12 -6.41
C ARG A 120 2.43 -11.15 -7.49
N GLN A 121 1.71 -11.67 -8.50
CA GLN A 121 1.25 -10.89 -9.66
C GLN A 121 0.30 -9.72 -9.35
N ASN A 122 -0.24 -9.64 -8.13
CA ASN A 122 -1.25 -8.64 -7.78
C ASN A 122 -0.81 -7.64 -6.70
N VAL A 123 0.49 -7.30 -6.61
CA VAL A 123 1.01 -6.20 -5.74
C VAL A 123 0.15 -4.93 -5.89
N LYS A 124 -0.22 -4.57 -7.12
CA LYS A 124 -1.12 -3.44 -7.40
C LYS A 124 -2.45 -3.56 -6.67
N LEU A 125 -3.08 -4.73 -6.70
CA LEU A 125 -4.35 -4.98 -6.04
C LEU A 125 -4.19 -4.98 -4.51
N ALA A 126 -3.11 -5.57 -3.99
CA ALA A 126 -2.78 -5.52 -2.58
C ALA A 126 -2.64 -4.08 -2.08
N VAL A 127 -1.89 -3.23 -2.81
CA VAL A 127 -1.73 -1.81 -2.49
C VAL A 127 -3.08 -1.06 -2.57
N LYS A 128 -3.91 -1.33 -3.58
CA LYS A 128 -5.28 -0.78 -3.64
C LYS A 128 -6.12 -1.18 -2.42
N PHE A 129 -6.04 -2.44 -1.99
CA PHE A 129 -6.72 -2.89 -0.78
C PHE A 129 -6.18 -2.24 0.49
N ILE A 130 -4.87 -2.02 0.60
CA ILE A 130 -4.27 -1.29 1.72
C ILE A 130 -4.84 0.13 1.80
N ILE A 131 -4.93 0.85 0.68
CA ILE A 131 -5.48 2.22 0.66
C ILE A 131 -6.97 2.21 1.05
N ASN A 132 -7.76 1.34 0.40
CA ASN A 132 -9.22 1.37 0.47
C ASN A 132 -9.77 0.75 1.78
N ASN A 133 -9.24 -0.39 2.22
CA ASN A 133 -9.80 -1.10 3.39
C ASN A 133 -9.66 -0.29 4.68
N TYR A 134 -8.65 0.57 4.74
CA TYR A 134 -8.39 1.43 5.90
C TYR A 134 -8.79 2.89 5.67
N ASN A 135 -9.33 3.24 4.50
CA ASN A 135 -9.65 4.61 4.10
C ASN A 135 -8.52 5.57 4.49
N LEU A 136 -7.30 5.29 4.02
CA LEU A 136 -6.08 5.93 4.54
C LEU A 136 -6.15 7.45 4.45
N SER A 137 -6.54 8.00 3.30
CA SER A 137 -6.62 9.46 3.11
C SER A 137 -7.60 10.12 4.07
N ASP A 138 -8.81 9.58 4.20
CA ASP A 138 -9.82 10.09 5.14
C ASP A 138 -9.37 9.98 6.59
N SER A 139 -8.68 8.88 6.94
CA SER A 139 -8.18 8.66 8.30
C SER A 139 -7.08 9.67 8.65
N ILE A 140 -6.22 10.03 7.69
CA ILE A 140 -5.20 11.07 7.86
C ILE A 140 -5.86 12.43 8.00
N ILE A 141 -6.78 12.82 7.11
CA ILE A 141 -7.49 14.10 7.18
C ILE A 141 -8.25 14.24 8.51
N ALA A 142 -8.99 13.20 8.90
CA ALA A 142 -9.74 13.17 10.15
C ALA A 142 -8.80 13.19 11.36
N GLY A 143 -7.69 12.44 11.33
CA GLY A 143 -6.66 12.44 12.38
C GLY A 143 -6.04 13.82 12.56
N SER A 144 -5.56 14.44 11.48
CA SER A 144 -4.99 15.78 11.51
C SER A 144 -5.96 16.84 12.02
N SER A 145 -7.27 16.65 11.88
CA SER A 145 -8.28 17.58 12.41
C SER A 145 -8.28 17.71 13.94
N TYR A 146 -7.71 16.74 14.66
CA TYR A 146 -7.53 16.78 16.11
C TYR A 146 -6.31 17.62 16.55
N LEU A 147 -5.40 17.92 15.62
CA LEU A 147 -4.24 18.77 15.85
C LEU A 147 -4.60 20.25 15.65
N LYS A 148 -3.74 21.15 16.13
CA LYS A 148 -3.95 22.60 16.07
C LYS A 148 -2.78 23.30 15.40
N GLY A 149 -3.05 24.46 14.79
CA GLY A 149 -2.00 25.30 14.21
C GLY A 149 -1.21 24.59 13.12
N ASN A 150 0.12 24.74 13.17
CA ASN A 150 1.04 24.19 12.17
C ASN A 150 1.07 22.67 12.19
N ASP A 151 1.01 22.04 13.37
CA ASP A 151 1.01 20.58 13.52
C ASP A 151 -0.07 19.90 12.68
N ARG A 152 -1.25 20.53 12.56
CA ARG A 152 -2.33 20.03 11.70
C ARG A 152 -1.95 20.03 10.22
N VAL A 153 -1.32 21.11 9.75
CA VAL A 153 -0.91 21.27 8.35
C VAL A 153 0.24 20.32 8.04
N ASP A 154 1.24 20.27 8.91
CA ASP A 154 2.44 19.47 8.74
C ASP A 154 2.12 17.97 8.78
N ALA A 155 1.36 17.51 9.79
CA ALA A 155 0.90 16.12 9.85
C ALA A 155 0.05 15.75 8.62
N SER A 156 -0.86 16.64 8.18
CA SER A 156 -1.64 16.38 6.97
C SER A 156 -0.74 16.27 5.73
N GLY A 157 0.30 17.08 5.62
CA GLY A 157 1.25 17.06 4.50
C GLY A 157 2.06 15.76 4.45
N VAL A 158 2.66 15.37 5.58
CA VAL A 158 3.43 14.13 5.70
C VAL A 158 2.53 12.91 5.47
N GLY A 159 1.36 12.86 6.10
CA GLY A 159 0.42 11.76 5.90
C GLY A 159 -0.05 11.64 4.45
N GLN A 160 -0.38 12.74 3.77
CA GLN A 160 -0.76 12.69 2.35
C GLN A 160 0.41 12.25 1.45
N SER A 161 1.66 12.52 1.81
CA SER A 161 2.83 11.98 1.10
C SER A 161 2.87 10.44 1.12
N ALA A 162 2.43 9.82 2.22
CA ALA A 162 2.28 8.37 2.31
C ALA A 162 1.19 7.83 1.35
N VAL A 163 0.05 8.52 1.25
CA VAL A 163 -1.03 8.18 0.30
C VAL A 163 -0.52 8.28 -1.13
N GLN A 164 0.14 9.38 -1.47
CA GLN A 164 0.70 9.60 -2.80
C GLN A 164 1.73 8.53 -3.17
N SER A 165 2.61 8.17 -2.24
CA SER A 165 3.60 7.09 -2.46
C SER A 165 2.93 5.75 -2.79
N LEU A 166 1.81 5.40 -2.13
CA LEU A 166 1.04 4.20 -2.46
C LEU A 166 0.36 4.31 -3.84
N LEU A 167 -0.19 5.48 -4.19
CA LEU A 167 -0.78 5.72 -5.51
C LEU A 167 0.26 5.65 -6.62
N THR A 168 1.46 6.21 -6.42
CA THR A 168 2.58 6.08 -7.37
C THR A 168 2.97 4.63 -7.59
N ILE A 169 2.96 3.78 -6.55
CA ILE A 169 3.18 2.33 -6.72
C ILE A 169 2.10 1.74 -7.63
N VAL A 170 0.83 2.09 -7.44
CA VAL A 170 -0.28 1.63 -8.28
C VAL A 170 -0.10 2.08 -9.73
N GLU A 171 0.20 3.35 -9.95
CA GLU A 171 0.40 3.95 -11.27
C GLU A 171 1.60 3.36 -12.00
N TYR A 172 2.68 3.04 -11.29
CA TYR A 172 3.86 2.39 -11.85
C TYR A 172 3.53 1.03 -12.50
N PHE A 173 2.50 0.33 -12.00
CA PHE A 173 1.98 -0.88 -12.64
C PHE A 173 1.00 -0.59 -13.79
N ASP A 174 0.27 0.53 -13.77
CA ASP A 174 -0.64 0.95 -14.86
C ASP A 174 0.11 1.45 -16.11
N ALA A 175 1.16 2.24 -15.93
CA ALA A 175 1.98 2.77 -17.02
C ALA A 175 2.68 1.67 -17.86
N ALA A 176 2.74 0.44 -17.35
CA ALA A 176 3.27 -0.71 -18.07
C ALA A 176 2.28 -1.32 -19.09
N GLY A 177 1.04 -0.82 -19.19
CA GLY A 177 0.05 -1.26 -20.19
C GLY A 177 -0.57 -2.64 -19.89
N VAL A 178 -0.58 -3.06 -18.63
CA VAL A 178 -0.91 -4.44 -18.25
C VAL A 178 -2.16 -4.50 -17.36
N GLU A 179 -3.33 -4.55 -17.99
CA GLU A 179 -4.61 -4.77 -17.28
C GLU A 179 -4.74 -6.18 -16.67
N ASN A 180 -3.88 -7.12 -17.08
CA ASN A 180 -3.79 -8.48 -16.52
C ASN A 180 -2.34 -8.96 -16.57
N ILE A 181 -1.59 -8.74 -15.49
CA ILE A 181 -0.17 -9.10 -15.41
C ILE A 181 -0.04 -10.62 -15.35
N LYS A 182 0.29 -11.25 -16.49
CA LYS A 182 0.87 -12.59 -16.53
C LYS A 182 2.27 -12.54 -15.91
N VAL A 183 2.54 -13.49 -15.02
CA VAL A 183 3.79 -14.11 -14.50
C VAL A 183 5.15 -13.39 -14.58
N ASP A 184 5.45 -12.60 -15.61
CA ASP A 184 6.79 -12.03 -15.85
C ASP A 184 6.93 -10.53 -15.54
N SER A 185 5.86 -9.77 -15.26
CA SER A 185 5.98 -8.30 -15.20
C SER A 185 6.53 -7.71 -13.89
N LEU A 186 6.79 -8.53 -12.85
CA LEU A 186 7.36 -8.06 -11.60
C LEU A 186 8.89 -8.03 -11.62
N ALA A 187 9.52 -8.82 -12.51
CA ALA A 187 10.96 -9.02 -12.55
C ALA A 187 11.71 -7.68 -12.71
N GLY A 188 12.48 -7.31 -11.69
CA GLY A 188 13.28 -6.08 -11.66
C GLY A 188 12.56 -4.86 -11.09
N LYS A 189 11.26 -4.96 -10.80
CA LYS A 189 10.42 -3.88 -10.23
C LYS A 189 10.30 -3.95 -8.71
N GLU A 190 10.65 -5.09 -8.09
CA GLU A 190 10.45 -5.37 -6.67
C GLU A 190 11.15 -4.35 -5.78
N LYS A 191 12.38 -3.97 -6.14
CA LYS A 191 13.17 -3.01 -5.38
C LYS A 191 12.48 -1.65 -5.31
N ILE A 192 11.89 -1.18 -6.41
CA ILE A 192 11.19 0.11 -6.46
C ILE A 192 9.96 0.06 -5.55
N VAL A 193 9.18 -1.01 -5.64
CA VAL A 193 8.00 -1.19 -4.77
C VAL A 193 8.40 -1.26 -3.30
N ILE A 194 9.42 -2.05 -2.95
CA ILE A 194 9.89 -2.19 -1.57
C ILE A 194 10.35 -0.84 -1.01
N GLU A 195 11.09 -0.04 -1.78
CA GLU A 195 11.52 1.29 -1.35
C GLU A 195 10.33 2.25 -1.22
N GLY A 196 9.34 2.19 -2.12
CA GLY A 196 8.09 2.93 -1.98
C GLY A 196 7.34 2.57 -0.70
N LEU A 197 7.15 1.27 -0.41
CA LEU A 197 6.52 0.79 0.82
C LEU A 197 7.30 1.20 2.08
N LYS A 198 8.63 1.25 2.03
CA LYS A 198 9.46 1.79 3.12
C LYS A 198 9.23 3.28 3.33
N SER A 199 9.16 4.07 2.26
CA SER A 199 8.86 5.51 2.34
C SER A 199 7.51 5.73 3.01
N VAL A 200 6.48 4.98 2.59
CA VAL A 200 5.15 5.02 3.22
C VAL A 200 5.24 4.78 4.73
N ARG A 201 5.96 3.75 5.18
CA ARG A 201 6.10 3.48 6.62
C ARG A 201 6.79 4.62 7.36
N ARG A 202 7.88 5.17 6.80
CA ARG A 202 8.57 6.32 7.40
C ARG A 202 7.62 7.51 7.57
N ASP A 203 6.89 7.85 6.50
CA ASP A 203 5.99 9.00 6.50
C ASP A 203 4.80 8.76 7.47
N LEU A 204 4.29 7.52 7.57
CA LEU A 204 3.28 7.17 8.57
C LEU A 204 3.82 7.18 10.01
N ASP A 205 5.06 6.73 10.23
CA ASP A 205 5.69 6.80 11.55
C ASP A 205 5.88 8.28 11.97
N GLU A 206 6.31 9.16 11.05
CA GLU A 206 6.41 10.61 11.28
C GLU A 206 5.03 11.26 11.51
N PHE A 207 3.99 10.87 10.76
CA PHE A 207 2.62 11.30 11.01
C PHE A 207 2.16 10.95 12.45
N LEU A 208 2.52 9.77 12.95
CA LEU A 208 2.14 9.31 14.27
C LEU A 208 2.85 10.07 15.40
N ASP A 209 4.03 10.65 15.14
CA ASP A 209 4.79 11.43 16.12
C ASP A 209 4.09 12.75 16.52
N TYR A 210 3.11 13.22 15.73
CA TYR A 210 2.28 14.37 16.07
C TYR A 210 1.21 14.08 17.13
N PHE A 211 0.97 12.81 17.47
CA PHE A 211 -0.10 12.41 18.38
C PHE A 211 0.44 12.00 19.76
N PRO A 212 -0.39 12.08 20.82
CA PRO A 212 0.01 11.61 22.15
C PRO A 212 0.46 10.15 22.11
N LYS A 213 1.66 9.89 22.62
CA LYS A 213 2.27 8.55 22.61
C LYS A 213 1.40 7.49 23.27
N ASP A 214 0.71 7.84 24.37
CA ASP A 214 -0.19 6.94 25.08
C ASP A 214 -1.36 6.46 24.20
N ASP A 215 -1.92 7.34 23.38
CA ASP A 215 -2.99 6.97 22.45
C ASP A 215 -2.47 6.08 21.32
N VAL A 216 -1.30 6.39 20.77
CA VAL A 216 -0.65 5.59 19.73
C VAL A 216 -0.31 4.19 20.27
N ASP A 217 0.27 4.10 21.46
CA ASP A 217 0.69 2.84 22.08
C ASP A 217 -0.51 1.99 22.50
N ALA A 218 -1.61 2.60 22.97
CA ALA A 218 -2.86 1.89 23.24
C ALA A 218 -3.43 1.23 21.97
N VAL A 219 -3.36 1.93 20.82
CA VAL A 219 -3.80 1.37 19.54
C VAL A 219 -2.85 0.28 19.03
N LYS A 220 -1.53 0.45 19.18
CA LYS A 220 -0.54 -0.60 18.88
C LYS A 220 -0.79 -1.86 19.71
N ALA A 221 -1.04 -1.72 21.01
CA ALA A 221 -1.34 -2.84 21.89
C ALA A 221 -2.61 -3.59 21.46
N ARG A 222 -3.65 -2.85 21.04
CA ARG A 222 -4.86 -3.45 20.46
C ARG A 222 -4.54 -4.27 19.20
N ILE A 223 -3.81 -3.70 18.24
CA ILE A 223 -3.43 -4.40 17.00
C ILE A 223 -2.62 -5.66 17.30
N LEU A 224 -1.66 -5.57 18.22
CA LEU A 224 -0.85 -6.72 18.64
C LEU A 224 -1.72 -7.82 19.24
N SER A 225 -2.64 -7.49 20.14
CA SER A 225 -3.59 -8.46 20.71
C SER A 225 -4.49 -9.09 19.65
N GLU A 226 -4.97 -8.33 18.67
CA GLU A 226 -5.77 -8.84 17.56
C GLU A 226 -4.95 -9.79 16.69
N ASN A 227 -3.68 -9.49 16.43
CA ASN A 227 -2.78 -10.34 15.67
C ASN A 227 -2.46 -11.65 16.39
N GLU A 228 -2.20 -11.60 17.71
CA GLU A 228 -2.00 -12.80 18.51
C GLU A 228 -3.23 -13.70 18.50
N LEU A 229 -4.43 -13.11 18.62
CA LEU A 229 -5.68 -13.85 18.58
C LEU A 229 -5.89 -14.49 17.20
N ASN A 230 -5.63 -13.74 16.12
CA ASN A 230 -5.68 -14.29 14.76
C ASN A 230 -4.71 -15.45 14.55
N TYR A 231 -3.52 -15.39 15.14
CA TYR A 231 -2.55 -16.48 15.07
C TYR A 231 -3.02 -17.72 15.86
N ARG A 232 -3.53 -17.53 17.07
CA ARG A 232 -4.03 -18.63 17.93
C ARG A 232 -5.27 -19.30 17.36
N GLU A 233 -6.17 -18.54 16.74
CA GLU A 233 -7.43 -19.03 16.17
C GLU A 233 -7.28 -19.53 14.73
N PHE A 234 -6.09 -19.46 14.15
CA PHE A 234 -5.86 -19.91 12.79
C PHE A 234 -6.02 -21.42 12.66
N ASP A 235 -6.93 -21.85 11.78
CA ASP A 235 -7.13 -23.26 11.48
C ASP A 235 -5.99 -23.80 10.61
N THR A 236 -5.10 -24.57 11.24
CA THR A 236 -3.96 -25.22 10.57
C THR A 236 -4.35 -26.17 9.43
N SER A 237 -5.62 -26.61 9.37
CA SER A 237 -6.11 -27.42 8.24
C SER A 237 -6.23 -26.61 6.94
N LEU A 238 -6.33 -25.28 7.03
CA LEU A 238 -6.37 -24.37 5.89
C LEU A 238 -4.97 -24.07 5.31
N GLY A 239 -3.90 -24.54 5.96
CA GLY A 239 -2.52 -24.40 5.51
C GLY A 239 -1.60 -23.79 6.57
N GLN A 240 -0.54 -23.14 6.11
CA GLN A 240 0.39 -22.39 6.97
C GLN A 240 0.09 -20.89 6.85
N ILE A 241 0.22 -20.14 7.94
CA ILE A 241 0.18 -18.68 7.90
C ILE A 241 1.36 -18.18 7.05
N ILE A 242 1.02 -17.65 5.87
CA ILE A 242 2.01 -17.22 4.87
C ILE A 242 2.71 -15.92 5.29
N ASN A 243 2.02 -15.08 6.07
CA ASN A 243 2.51 -13.77 6.50
C ASN A 243 2.21 -13.53 7.99
N PRO A 244 3.08 -14.02 8.89
CA PRO A 244 2.89 -13.82 10.32
C PRO A 244 3.06 -12.34 10.71
N ASN A 245 2.65 -12.01 11.94
CA ASN A 245 2.79 -10.67 12.50
C ASN A 245 4.25 -10.19 12.34
N PRO A 246 4.48 -8.95 11.85
CA PRO A 246 5.81 -8.44 11.69
C PRO A 246 6.70 -8.49 12.94
N ALA A 247 6.12 -8.39 14.13
CA ALA A 247 6.84 -8.47 15.39
C ALA A 247 7.37 -9.88 15.72
N ASP A 248 6.73 -10.92 15.19
CA ASP A 248 7.16 -12.29 15.36
C ASP A 248 8.32 -12.53 14.38
N LYS A 249 9.54 -12.58 14.91
CA LYS A 249 10.72 -12.87 14.08
C LYS A 249 10.53 -14.23 13.40
N ALA A 250 10.69 -14.23 12.07
CA ALA A 250 10.63 -15.42 11.23
C ALA A 250 11.71 -16.44 11.57
#